data_AF-A0A1I5V8J6-F1
#
_entry.id   AF-A0A1I5V8J6-F1
#
_cell.length_a   1.000
_cell.length_b   1.000
_cell.length_c   1.000
_cell.angle_alpha   90.00
_cell.angle_beta   90.00
_cell.angle_gamma   90.00
#
_symmetry.space_group_name_H-M   'P 1'
#
loop_
_entity.id
_entity.type
_entity.pdbx_description
1 polymer ?
#
loop_
_entity_poly.entity_id
_entity_poly.type
_entity_poly.pdbx_seq_one_letter_code
_entity_poly.pdbx_strand_id
1 'polypeptide(L)'
;MNYPKENSMDSKKFATVLKEFSQLIGFEDFDALAQGAKLKIEDHVVSFIPGLGDAADTVRVYVDMGPLVGDAADGLRNLMELNFLLSTGGRLMVCMHPTTHNIFLSFRYALDQNASGQALLDTTLRSISELGYEVQTLVA
;
A
#
# COMPACT_ATOMS: atom_id res chain seq x y z
N MET A 1 -7.05 19.54 -1.80
CA MET A 1 -5.79 19.53 -1.03
C MET A 1 -4.70 19.85 -2.04
N ASN A 2 -4.08 21.04 -1.98
CA ASN A 2 -3.02 21.42 -2.92
C ASN A 2 -1.70 20.86 -2.39
N TYR A 3 -1.12 19.90 -3.12
CA TYR A 3 0.21 19.39 -2.82
C TYR A 3 1.26 20.48 -3.10
N PRO A 4 2.24 20.72 -2.20
CA PRO A 4 3.28 21.71 -2.42
C PRO A 4 4.20 21.25 -3.55
N LYS A 5 4.70 22.22 -4.34
CA LYS A 5 5.59 21.98 -5.48
C LYS A 5 6.90 21.31 -5.00
N GLU A 6 7.03 20.02 -5.32
CA GLU A 6 8.11 19.12 -4.96
C GLU A 6 9.46 19.41 -5.63
N ASN A 7 10.53 18.91 -5.00
CA ASN A 7 11.82 18.64 -5.63
C ASN A 7 11.61 17.82 -6.91
N SER A 8 12.02 18.38 -8.05
CA SER A 8 11.59 17.93 -9.38
C SER A 8 12.05 16.52 -9.83
N MET A 9 12.84 15.81 -9.02
CA MET A 9 13.47 14.54 -9.41
C MET A 9 12.75 13.33 -8.80
N ASP A 10 12.32 13.40 -7.54
CA ASP A 10 11.59 12.32 -6.85
C ASP A 10 10.18 12.16 -7.41
N SER A 11 9.53 13.29 -7.68
CA SER A 11 8.21 13.36 -8.33
C SER A 11 8.20 12.69 -9.73
N LYS A 12 9.31 12.83 -10.49
CA LYS A 12 9.46 12.19 -11.81
C LYS A 12 9.64 10.68 -11.72
N LYS A 13 10.38 10.21 -10.71
CA LYS A 13 10.62 8.78 -10.53
C LYS A 13 9.36 8.06 -10.05
N PHE A 14 8.64 8.67 -9.11
CA PHE A 14 7.29 8.23 -8.72
C PHE A 14 6.37 8.10 -9.93
N ALA A 15 6.28 9.16 -10.76
CA ALA A 15 5.48 9.17 -11.97
C ALA A 15 5.90 8.05 -12.96
N THR A 16 7.20 7.81 -13.13
CA THR A 16 7.71 6.77 -14.03
C THR A 16 7.30 5.37 -13.56
N VAL A 17 7.54 5.06 -12.28
CA VAL A 17 7.19 3.75 -11.70
C VAL A 17 5.68 3.52 -11.74
N LEU A 18 4.87 4.53 -11.41
CA LEU A 18 3.40 4.39 -11.50
C LEU A 18 2.90 4.22 -12.93
N LYS A 19 3.54 4.85 -13.92
CA LYS A 19 3.20 4.68 -15.33
C LYS A 19 3.51 3.27 -15.82
N GLU A 20 4.68 2.73 -15.48
CA GLU A 20 5.03 1.34 -15.79
C GLU A 20 4.05 0.39 -15.12
N PHE A 21 3.75 0.63 -13.85
CA PHE A 21 2.78 -0.15 -13.09
C PHE A 21 1.39 -0.13 -13.76
N SER A 22 0.89 1.04 -14.17
CA SER A 22 -0.42 1.17 -14.80
C SER A 22 -0.51 0.43 -16.14
N GLN A 23 0.59 0.41 -16.90
CA GLN A 23 0.67 -0.35 -18.15
C GLN A 23 0.58 -1.87 -17.93
N LEU A 24 1.22 -2.39 -16.87
CA LEU A 24 1.21 -3.83 -16.57
C LEU A 24 -0.18 -4.37 -16.24
N ILE A 25 -1.01 -3.54 -15.61
CA ILE A 25 -2.37 -3.90 -15.19
C ILE A 25 -3.45 -3.50 -16.22
N GLY A 26 -3.07 -2.86 -17.33
CA GLY A 26 -3.99 -2.37 -18.35
C GLY A 26 -4.82 -1.14 -17.94
N PHE A 27 -4.31 -0.29 -17.04
CA PHE A 27 -4.97 0.95 -16.62
C PHE A 27 -4.43 2.15 -17.40
N GLU A 28 -5.31 2.80 -18.17
CA GLU A 28 -4.93 3.84 -19.14
C GLU A 28 -4.78 5.25 -18.53
N ASP A 29 -5.49 5.56 -17.43
CA ASP A 29 -5.53 6.89 -16.83
C ASP A 29 -4.43 7.12 -15.79
N PHE A 30 -3.18 7.17 -16.25
CA PHE A 30 -2.02 7.37 -15.39
C PHE A 30 -2.11 8.63 -14.51
N ASP A 31 -2.59 9.75 -15.07
CA ASP A 31 -2.65 11.03 -14.36
C ASP A 31 -3.59 10.95 -13.14
N ALA A 32 -4.67 10.18 -13.25
CA ALA A 32 -5.54 9.91 -12.12
C ALA A 32 -4.79 9.18 -10.99
N LEU A 33 -3.99 8.15 -11.28
CA LEU A 33 -3.22 7.42 -10.26
C LEU A 33 -2.19 8.31 -9.57
N ALA A 34 -1.47 9.14 -10.33
CA ALA A 34 -0.51 10.09 -9.77
C ALA A 34 -1.18 11.14 -8.86
N GLN A 35 -2.46 11.43 -9.07
CA GLN A 35 -3.28 12.33 -8.25
C GLN A 35 -3.98 11.62 -7.07
N GLY A 36 -3.71 10.33 -6.86
CA GLY A 36 -4.26 9.55 -5.76
C GLY A 36 -5.56 8.81 -6.08
N ALA A 37 -5.85 8.55 -7.36
CA ALA A 37 -6.91 7.63 -7.73
C ALA A 37 -6.64 6.25 -7.13
N LYS A 38 -7.73 5.56 -6.82
CA LYS A 38 -7.71 4.19 -6.31
C LYS A 38 -7.87 3.23 -7.47
N LEU A 39 -7.13 2.14 -7.42
CA LEU A 39 -7.16 1.09 -8.42
C LEU A 39 -7.76 -0.18 -7.81
N LYS A 40 -8.61 -0.86 -8.56
CA LYS A 40 -9.06 -2.20 -8.18
C LYS A 40 -8.13 -3.25 -8.81
N ILE A 41 -7.48 -4.07 -7.98
CA ILE A 41 -6.67 -5.23 -8.39
C ILE A 41 -7.31 -6.45 -7.73
N GLU A 42 -7.83 -7.36 -8.55
CA GLU A 42 -8.64 -8.49 -8.06
C GLU A 42 -9.79 -8.00 -7.15
N ASP A 43 -9.83 -8.45 -5.89
CA ASP A 43 -10.83 -8.06 -4.90
C ASP A 43 -10.37 -6.89 -4.00
N HIS A 44 -9.18 -6.34 -4.25
CA HIS A 44 -8.57 -5.31 -3.42
C HIS A 44 -8.56 -3.94 -4.08
N VAL A 45 -8.74 -2.90 -3.26
CA VAL A 45 -8.60 -1.51 -3.70
C VAL A 45 -7.24 -0.98 -3.22
N VAL A 46 -6.38 -0.60 -4.16
CA VAL A 46 -5.01 -0.16 -3.91
C VAL A 46 -4.89 1.34 -4.18
N SER A 47 -4.17 2.05 -3.31
CA SER A 47 -3.86 3.47 -3.45
C SER A 47 -2.37 3.70 -3.30
N PHE A 48 -1.81 4.61 -4.10
CA PHE A 48 -0.41 4.97 -4.11
C PHE A 48 -0.27 6.43 -3.72
N ILE A 49 0.60 6.72 -2.75
CA ILE A 49 0.83 8.08 -2.26
C ILE A 49 2.34 8.33 -2.31
N PRO A 50 2.81 9.42 -2.95
CA PRO A 50 4.22 9.77 -2.90
C PRO A 50 4.63 10.08 -1.47
N GLY A 51 5.83 9.66 -1.09
CA GLY A 51 6.41 10.03 0.19
C GLY A 51 6.72 11.52 0.26
N LEU A 52 6.71 12.08 1.46
CA LEU A 52 6.96 13.51 1.70
C LEU A 52 8.08 13.68 2.73
N GLY A 53 8.82 14.79 2.63
CA GLY A 53 9.91 15.12 3.56
C GLY A 53 11.02 14.08 3.52
N ASP A 54 11.39 13.55 4.69
CA ASP A 54 12.47 12.56 4.85
C ASP A 54 12.18 11.20 4.19
N ALA A 55 10.99 11.00 3.62
CA ALA A 55 10.60 9.80 2.91
C ALA A 55 10.28 10.06 1.44
N ALA A 56 10.74 11.18 0.86
CA ALA A 56 10.48 11.57 -0.53
C ALA A 56 10.92 10.51 -1.57
N ASP A 57 11.86 9.65 -1.21
CA ASP A 57 12.36 8.53 -2.00
C ASP A 57 11.50 7.25 -1.85
N THR A 58 10.24 7.37 -1.43
CA THR A 58 9.36 6.22 -1.24
C THR A 58 7.97 6.43 -1.83
N VAL A 59 7.30 5.32 -2.14
CA VAL A 59 5.85 5.26 -2.37
C VAL A 59 5.21 4.59 -1.18
N ARG A 60 4.20 5.22 -0.59
CA ARG A 60 3.32 4.56 0.37
C ARG A 60 2.21 3.87 -0.39
N VAL A 61 2.08 2.58 -0.15
CA VAL A 61 1.01 1.76 -0.72
C VAL A 61 0.00 1.45 0.36
N TYR A 62 -1.27 1.61 0.04
CA TYR A 62 -2.40 1.24 0.90
C TYR A 62 -3.29 0.27 0.15
N VAL A 63 -3.56 -0.88 0.75
CA VAL A 63 -4.50 -1.87 0.24
C VAL A 63 -5.69 -1.94 1.18
N ASP A 64 -6.89 -1.65 0.68
CA ASP A 64 -8.14 -1.80 1.42
C ASP A 64 -8.49 -3.29 1.53
N MET A 65 -8.55 -3.77 2.76
CA MET A 65 -8.90 -5.15 3.11
C MET A 65 -10.38 -5.28 3.49
N GLY A 66 -11.14 -4.18 3.43
CA GLY A 66 -12.55 -4.14 3.81
C GLY A 66 -12.76 -3.91 5.31
N PRO A 67 -14.03 -3.95 5.76
CA PRO A 67 -14.37 -3.72 7.17
C PRO A 67 -13.94 -4.89 8.04
N LEU A 68 -13.67 -4.60 9.32
CA LEU A 68 -13.56 -5.65 10.33
C LEU A 68 -14.90 -6.38 10.47
N VAL A 69 -14.87 -7.71 10.45
CA VAL A 69 -16.05 -8.56 10.62
C VAL A 69 -15.97 -9.26 11.97
N GLY A 70 -17.08 -9.32 12.71
CA GLY A 70 -17.15 -9.98 14.02
C GLY A 70 -17.00 -9.01 15.20
N ASP A 71 -16.46 -9.52 16.32
CA ASP A 71 -16.25 -8.71 17.52
C ASP A 71 -15.10 -7.70 17.31
N ALA A 72 -15.39 -6.43 17.56
CA ALA A 72 -14.45 -5.35 17.30
C ALA A 72 -13.25 -5.38 18.26
N ALA A 73 -13.43 -5.78 19.51
CA ALA A 73 -12.36 -5.79 20.50
C ALA A 73 -11.36 -6.91 20.23
N ASP A 74 -11.86 -8.11 19.93
CA ASP A 74 -11.01 -9.24 19.56
C ASP A 74 -10.34 -9.01 18.20
N GLY A 75 -11.06 -8.45 17.22
CA GLY A 75 -10.48 -8.09 15.94
C GLY A 75 -9.35 -7.05 16.05
N LEU A 76 -9.53 -6.02 16.88
CA LEU A 76 -8.47 -5.03 17.15
C LEU A 76 -7.26 -5.65 17.87
N ARG A 77 -7.48 -6.57 18.81
CA ARG A 77 -6.40 -7.31 19.48
C ARG A 77 -5.59 -8.10 18.46
N ASN A 78 -6.25 -8.86 17.59
CA ASN A 78 -5.60 -9.65 16.55
C ASN A 78 -4.80 -8.77 15.57
N LEU A 79 -5.31 -7.59 15.21
CA LEU A 79 -4.58 -6.63 14.37
C LEU A 79 -3.31 -6.10 15.05
N MET A 80 -3.34 -5.89 16.37
CA MET A 80 -2.13 -5.50 17.12
C MET A 80 -1.11 -6.63 17.19
N GLU A 81 -1.57 -7.87 17.40
CA GLU A 81 -0.72 -9.06 17.38
C GLU A 81 -0.08 -9.28 15.99
N LEU A 82 -0.86 -9.14 14.91
CA LEU A 82 -0.36 -9.16 13.54
C LEU A 82 0.75 -8.15 13.31
N ASN A 83 0.56 -6.90 13.77
CA ASN A 83 1.61 -5.90 13.63
C ASN A 83 2.89 -6.27 14.39
N PHE A 84 2.78 -6.94 15.54
CA PHE A 84 3.96 -7.44 16.26
C PHE A 84 4.69 -8.51 15.45
N LEU A 85 3.96 -9.48 14.90
CA LEU A 85 4.52 -10.53 14.04
C LEU A 85 5.17 -9.94 12.78
N LEU A 86 4.46 -9.07 12.06
CA LEU A 86 4.94 -8.41 10.85
C LEU A 86 6.10 -7.45 11.12
N SER A 87 6.20 -6.86 12.32
CA SER A 87 7.30 -5.95 12.69
C SER A 87 8.66 -6.63 12.68
N THR A 88 8.72 -7.95 12.87
CA THR A 88 9.98 -8.70 12.76
C THR A 88 10.54 -8.71 11.34
N GLY A 89 9.70 -8.46 10.31
CA GLY A 89 10.10 -8.28 8.91
C GLY A 89 10.19 -6.80 8.45
N GLY A 90 9.73 -5.85 9.25
CA GLY A 90 9.97 -4.41 9.08
C GLY A 90 9.35 -3.71 7.86
N ARG A 91 8.43 -4.34 7.13
CA ARG A 91 7.94 -3.80 5.83
C ARG A 91 6.44 -3.56 5.74
N LEU A 92 5.65 -4.23 6.57
CA LEU A 92 4.18 -4.23 6.49
C LEU A 92 3.59 -3.77 7.81
N MET A 93 2.53 -2.97 7.72
CA MET A 93 1.70 -2.61 8.86
C MET A 93 0.23 -2.78 8.49
N VAL A 94 -0.55 -3.30 9.42
CA VAL A 94 -2.00 -3.35 9.30
C VAL A 94 -2.59 -2.25 10.17
N CYS A 95 -3.41 -1.39 9.59
CA CYS A 95 -4.01 -0.25 10.28
C CYS A 95 -5.51 -0.18 10.02
N MET A 96 -6.25 0.49 10.91
CA MET A 96 -7.67 0.77 10.72
C MET A 96 -7.85 2.23 10.32
N HIS A 97 -8.65 2.48 9.29
CA HIS A 97 -9.01 3.84 8.92
C HIS A 97 -9.99 4.43 9.94
N PRO A 98 -9.75 5.63 10.48
CA PRO A 98 -10.50 6.15 11.64
C PRO A 98 -11.97 6.45 11.34
N THR A 99 -12.32 6.73 10.08
CA THR A 99 -13.69 7.07 9.68
C THR A 99 -14.48 5.90 9.10
N THR A 100 -13.90 5.15 8.16
CA THR A 100 -14.60 4.04 7.50
C THR A 100 -14.53 2.74 8.30
N HIS A 101 -13.62 2.65 9.27
CA HIS A 101 -13.31 1.42 10.02
C HIS A 101 -12.84 0.25 9.14
N ASN A 102 -12.51 0.52 7.88
CA ASN A 102 -11.85 -0.45 7.02
C ASN A 102 -10.43 -0.71 7.50
N ILE A 103 -10.01 -1.95 7.35
CA ILE A 103 -8.65 -2.40 7.59
C ILE A 103 -7.83 -2.14 6.33
N PHE A 104 -6.63 -1.60 6.52
CA PHE A 104 -5.68 -1.32 5.48
C PHE A 104 -4.37 -2.04 5.75
N LEU A 105 -3.85 -2.70 4.73
CA LEU A 105 -2.44 -3.06 4.68
C LEU A 105 -1.67 -1.86 4.14
N SER A 106 -0.61 -1.47 4.84
CA SER A 106 0.25 -0.35 4.46
C SER A 106 1.71 -0.77 4.44
N PHE A 107 2.43 -0.38 3.38
CA PHE A 107 3.88 -0.56 3.29
C PHE A 107 4.52 0.59 2.51
N ARG A 108 5.85 0.67 2.63
CA ARG A 108 6.68 1.60 1.85
C ARG A 108 7.44 0.82 0.79
N TYR A 109 7.38 1.33 -0.42
CA TYR A 109 8.18 0.87 -1.55
C TYR A 109 9.27 1.91 -1.83
N ALA A 110 10.54 1.50 -1.86
CA ALA A 110 11.65 2.41 -2.10
C ALA A 110 11.75 2.76 -3.59
N LEU A 111 11.94 4.04 -3.90
CA LEU A 111 12.24 4.56 -5.23
C LEU A 111 13.76 4.58 -5.48
N ASP A 112 14.44 3.47 -5.16
CA ASP A 112 15.88 3.29 -5.39
C ASP A 112 16.21 2.97 -6.86
N GLN A 113 17.48 2.73 -7.17
CA GLN A 113 17.95 2.47 -8.54
C GLN A 113 17.32 1.24 -9.24
N ASN A 114 16.71 0.32 -8.47
CA ASN A 114 16.02 -0.87 -8.98
C ASN A 114 14.49 -0.68 -9.02
N ALA A 115 13.99 0.49 -8.63
CA ALA A 115 12.57 0.78 -8.61
C ALA A 115 11.97 0.70 -10.03
N SER A 116 10.88 -0.06 -10.16
CA SER A 116 10.16 -0.26 -11.42
C SER A 116 8.69 -0.60 -11.16
N GLY A 117 7.84 -0.43 -12.17
CA GLY A 117 6.44 -0.79 -12.09
C GLY A 117 6.22 -2.29 -11.79
N GLN A 118 7.05 -3.16 -12.37
CA GLN A 118 6.99 -4.61 -12.11
C GLN A 118 7.35 -4.93 -10.66
N ALA A 119 8.45 -4.36 -10.15
CA ALA A 119 8.85 -4.61 -8.76
C ALA A 119 7.83 -4.07 -7.76
N LEU A 120 7.17 -2.95 -8.07
CA LEU A 120 6.04 -2.43 -7.26
C LEU A 120 4.84 -3.39 -7.29
N LEU A 121 4.47 -3.92 -8.46
CA LEU A 121 3.39 -4.90 -8.60
C LEU A 121 3.68 -6.18 -7.82
N ASP A 122 4.86 -6.76 -8.01
CA ASP A 122 5.28 -7.98 -7.31
C ASP A 122 5.30 -7.78 -5.79
N THR A 123 5.77 -6.61 -5.34
CA THR A 123 5.76 -6.27 -3.91
C THR A 123 4.34 -6.14 -3.39
N THR A 124 3.42 -5.54 -4.15
CA THR A 124 2.02 -5.37 -3.77
C THR A 124 1.31 -6.72 -3.63
N LEU A 125 1.43 -7.58 -4.64
CA LEU A 125 0.80 -8.91 -4.65
C LEU A 125 1.36 -9.81 -3.54
N ARG A 126 2.69 -9.78 -3.34
CA ARG A 126 3.34 -10.52 -2.25
C ARG A 126 2.86 -10.05 -0.88
N SER A 127 2.79 -8.74 -0.67
CA SER A 127 2.33 -8.14 0.59
C SER A 127 0.90 -8.56 0.94
N ILE A 128 0.01 -8.59 -0.06
CA ILE A 128 -1.37 -9.09 0.10
C ILE A 128 -1.36 -10.56 0.49
N SER A 129 -0.54 -11.38 -0.19
CA SER A 129 -0.43 -12.82 0.05
C SER A 129 0.14 -13.15 1.44
N GLU A 130 1.17 -12.43 1.87
CA GLU A 130 1.80 -12.58 3.20
C GLU A 130 0.79 -12.30 4.32
N LEU A 131 -0.02 -11.25 4.20
CA LEU A 131 -1.09 -10.98 5.15
C LEU A 131 -2.14 -12.11 5.15
N GLY A 132 -2.52 -12.63 3.98
CA GLY A 132 -3.45 -13.74 3.87
C GLY A 132 -2.98 -15.00 4.62
N TYR A 133 -1.68 -15.30 4.59
CA TYR A 133 -1.10 -16.43 5.31
C TYR A 133 -1.08 -16.21 6.83
N GLU A 134 -0.63 -15.04 7.29
CA GLU A 134 -0.56 -14.73 8.74
C GLU A 134 -1.95 -14.64 9.41
N VAL A 135 -2.98 -14.22 8.66
CA VAL A 135 -4.35 -14.24 9.18
C VAL A 135 -4.85 -15.69 9.35
N GLN A 136 -4.49 -16.61 8.45
CA GLN A 136 -4.89 -18.00 8.56
C GLN A 136 -4.23 -18.70 9.76
N THR A 137 -2.98 -18.36 10.08
CA THR A 137 -2.24 -18.96 11.21
C THR A 137 -2.75 -18.49 12.57
N LEU A 138 -3.29 -17.28 12.68
CA LEU A 138 -3.88 -16.76 13.93
C LEU A 138 -5.27 -17.33 14.26
N VAL A 139 -5.97 -17.88 13.26
CA VAL A 139 -7.32 -18.43 13.42
C VAL A 139 -7.29 -19.96 13.66
N ALA A 140 -6.13 -20.61 13.48
CA ALA A 140 -5.91 -22.04 13.65
C ALA A 140 -5.52 -22.42 15.08
#